data_AF-A0A962WH79-F1
#
_entry.id   AF-A0A962WH79-F1
#
_cell.length_a   1.000
_cell.length_b   1.000
_cell.length_c   1.000
_cell.angle_alpha   90.00
_cell.angle_beta   90.00
_cell.angle_gamma   90.00
#
_symmetry.space_group_name_H-M   'P 1'
#
loop_
_entity.id
_entity.type
_entity.pdbx_description
1 polymer ?
#
loop_
_entity_poly.entity_id
_entity_poly.type
_entity_poly.pdbx_seq_one_letter_code
_entity_poly.pdbx_strand_id
1 'polypeptide(L)'
;MYEQVSHSLLNRILDELKPHIRKRDLRHFYTRLGANFYAIHSLFHHLYGKRDDFVSQMVRLVEVMATQYIARDAELKELDIAREQNHNWFLDQEWVGMALYADGFSDNLEGLRSRLGYLQELGVNMLHVMPILECPKGASDGGYAVSDFRNVDARIGTLDQLSELGRAMRQRNMLLTLDVVVNHTSNEHEWATQARAGNTRYQDYYYIFD
;
A
#
# COMPACT_ATOMS: atom_id res chain seq x y z
N MET A 1 26.95 11.60 0.31
CA MET A 1 27.41 12.67 -0.59
C MET A 1 26.21 13.56 -0.85
N TYR A 2 26.25 14.84 -0.46
CA TYR A 2 25.12 15.76 -0.66
C TYR A 2 24.92 15.99 -2.16
N GLU A 3 23.73 15.69 -2.68
CA GLU A 3 23.44 15.76 -4.11
C GLU A 3 22.52 16.97 -4.37
N GLN A 4 23.08 17.97 -5.06
CA GLN A 4 22.48 19.30 -5.19
C GLN A 4 21.24 19.31 -6.08
N VAL A 5 21.13 18.40 -7.05
CA VAL A 5 20.04 18.37 -8.03
C VAL A 5 18.74 17.89 -7.36
N SER A 6 18.78 16.78 -6.63
CA SER A 6 17.63 16.26 -5.88
C SER A 6 17.18 17.21 -4.78
N HIS A 7 18.11 17.89 -4.09
CA HIS A 7 17.73 18.91 -3.12
C HIS A 7 17.01 20.10 -3.76
N SER A 8 17.54 20.63 -4.87
CA SER A 8 16.90 21.72 -5.61
C SER A 8 15.53 21.31 -6.17
N LEU A 9 15.42 20.08 -6.68
CA LEU A 9 14.16 19.53 -7.16
C LEU A 9 13.14 19.38 -6.04
N LEU A 10 13.55 18.90 -4.86
CA LEU A 10 12.65 18.78 -3.71
C LEU A 10 12.04 20.14 -3.35
N ASN A 11 12.84 21.20 -3.23
CA ASN A 11 12.34 22.54 -2.92
C ASN A 11 11.31 23.01 -3.95
N ARG A 12 11.58 22.79 -5.25
CA ARG A 12 10.64 23.13 -6.32
C ARG A 12 9.33 22.33 -6.21
N ILE A 13 9.41 21.03 -5.93
CA ILE A 13 8.22 20.19 -5.72
C ILE A 13 7.40 20.73 -4.56
N LEU A 14 8.04 21.08 -3.44
CA LEU A 14 7.36 21.66 -2.27
C LEU A 14 6.66 22.98 -2.62
N ASP A 15 7.27 23.80 -3.49
CA ASP A 15 6.70 25.03 -4.03
C ASP A 15 5.60 24.82 -5.08
N GLU A 16 5.35 23.59 -5.53
CA GLU A 16 4.31 23.22 -6.49
C GLU A 16 3.13 22.45 -5.84
N LEU A 17 3.29 21.92 -4.62
CA LEU A 17 2.23 21.18 -3.91
C LEU A 17 0.92 21.96 -3.78
N LYS A 18 -0.22 21.28 -3.85
CA LYS A 18 -1.55 21.89 -3.69
C LYS A 18 -1.68 22.73 -2.42
N PRO A 19 -2.37 23.89 -2.46
CA PRO A 19 -2.45 24.83 -1.33
C PRO A 19 -2.98 24.23 -0.02
N HIS A 20 -3.91 23.28 -0.09
CA HIS A 20 -4.49 22.65 1.11
C HIS A 20 -3.48 21.76 1.85
N ILE A 21 -2.43 21.26 1.16
CA ILE A 21 -1.34 20.49 1.76
C ILE A 21 -0.39 21.44 2.51
N ARG A 22 0.00 22.56 1.88
CA ARG A 22 0.93 23.55 2.47
C ARG A 22 0.43 24.18 3.76
N LYS A 23 -0.89 24.25 3.95
CA LYS A 23 -1.52 24.85 5.15
C LYS A 23 -1.55 23.93 6.38
N ARG A 24 -1.11 22.66 6.26
CA ARG A 24 -1.11 21.68 7.35
C ARG A 24 0.25 21.62 8.04
N ASP A 25 0.29 21.28 9.34
CA ASP A 25 1.54 20.94 10.02
C ASP A 25 2.04 19.57 9.54
N LEU A 26 3.02 19.60 8.65
CA LEU A 26 3.62 18.42 8.01
C LEU A 26 5.10 18.29 8.36
N ARG A 27 5.56 18.88 9.48
CA ARG A 27 6.97 18.86 9.88
C ARG A 27 7.56 17.46 9.85
N HIS A 28 6.90 16.49 10.49
CA HIS A 28 7.39 15.11 10.54
C HIS A 28 7.41 14.44 9.14
N PHE A 29 6.40 14.70 8.30
CA PHE A 29 6.40 14.23 6.91
C PHE A 29 7.57 14.82 6.11
N TYR A 30 7.81 16.13 6.18
CA TYR A 30 8.90 16.78 5.46
C TYR A 30 10.28 16.33 5.95
N THR A 31 10.45 16.07 7.26
CA THR A 31 11.69 15.48 7.78
C THR A 31 11.95 14.10 7.17
N ARG A 32 10.95 13.22 7.16
CA ARG A 32 11.06 11.87 6.56
C ARG A 32 11.29 11.94 5.06
N LEU A 33 10.55 12.81 4.36
CA LEU A 33 10.72 13.03 2.93
C LEU A 33 12.13 13.52 2.64
N GLY A 34 12.62 14.56 3.31
CA GLY A 34 13.97 15.09 3.10
C GLY A 34 15.07 14.05 3.35
N ALA A 35 14.93 13.22 4.39
CA ALA A 35 15.89 12.15 4.70
C ALA A 35 15.93 11.04 3.63
N ASN A 36 14.78 10.74 2.99
CA ASN A 36 14.64 9.62 2.06
C ASN A 36 14.57 10.04 0.58
N PHE A 37 14.41 11.33 0.30
CA PHE A 37 14.11 11.83 -1.06
C PHE A 37 15.22 11.48 -2.04
N TYR A 38 16.48 11.53 -1.62
CA TYR A 38 17.59 11.16 -2.49
C TYR A 38 17.46 9.71 -3.00
N ALA A 39 17.13 8.77 -2.12
CA ALA A 39 16.96 7.37 -2.50
C ALA A 39 15.77 7.19 -3.45
N ILE A 40 14.63 7.82 -3.14
CA ILE A 40 13.43 7.81 -3.99
C ILE A 40 13.76 8.39 -5.37
N HIS A 41 14.35 9.57 -5.42
CA HIS A 41 14.72 10.26 -6.64
C HIS A 41 15.74 9.46 -7.46
N SER A 42 16.79 8.93 -6.84
CA SER A 42 17.85 8.19 -7.52
C SER A 42 17.30 6.92 -8.20
N LEU A 43 16.49 6.13 -7.47
CA LEU A 43 15.86 4.92 -8.00
C LEU A 43 14.85 5.25 -9.11
N PHE A 44 14.02 6.29 -8.91
CA PHE A 44 13.04 6.69 -9.92
C PHE A 44 13.70 7.27 -11.18
N HIS A 45 14.77 8.06 -11.02
CA HIS A 45 15.57 8.60 -12.12
C HIS A 45 16.29 7.50 -12.89
N HIS A 46 16.81 6.47 -12.19
CA HIS A 46 17.44 5.32 -12.86
C HIS A 46 16.48 4.63 -13.83
N LEU A 47 15.21 4.47 -13.45
CA LEU A 47 14.20 3.81 -14.28
C LEU A 47 13.59 4.74 -15.34
N TYR A 48 13.33 6.01 -14.98
CA TYR A 48 12.43 6.89 -15.74
C TYR A 48 13.01 8.27 -16.06
N GLY A 49 14.26 8.54 -15.70
CA GLY A 49 14.88 9.87 -15.77
C GLY A 49 14.99 10.49 -17.17
N LYS A 50 14.81 9.69 -18.22
CA LYS A 50 14.80 10.15 -19.62
C LYS A 50 13.40 10.48 -20.18
N ARG A 51 12.34 10.28 -19.38
CA ARG A 51 10.98 10.59 -19.82
C ARG A 51 10.70 12.08 -19.70
N ASP A 52 9.98 12.63 -20.68
CA ASP A 52 9.60 14.05 -20.69
C ASP A 52 8.69 14.42 -19.51
N ASP A 53 7.93 13.46 -18.98
CA ASP A 53 7.04 13.63 -17.82
C ASP A 53 7.69 13.32 -16.47
N PHE A 54 9.01 13.10 -16.41
CA PHE A 54 9.71 12.70 -15.17
C PHE A 54 9.40 13.63 -13.98
N VAL A 55 9.53 14.94 -14.20
CA VAL A 55 9.32 15.94 -13.13
C VAL A 55 7.86 15.97 -12.67
N SER A 56 6.90 15.91 -13.60
CA SER A 56 5.48 15.93 -13.24
C SER A 56 5.05 14.67 -12.50
N GLN A 57 5.61 13.50 -12.85
CA GLN A 57 5.38 12.27 -12.09
C GLN A 57 6.02 12.31 -10.69
N MET A 58 7.19 12.92 -10.53
CA MET A 58 7.81 13.15 -9.22
C MET A 58 6.96 14.07 -8.34
N VAL A 59 6.43 15.17 -8.89
CA VAL A 59 5.47 16.05 -8.18
C VAL A 59 4.25 15.23 -7.75
N ARG A 60 3.64 14.49 -8.67
CA ARG A 60 2.48 13.64 -8.39
C ARG A 60 2.76 12.61 -7.30
N LEU A 61 3.92 11.97 -7.31
CA LEU A 61 4.33 11.00 -6.29
C LEU A 61 4.36 11.66 -4.90
N VAL A 62 4.99 12.83 -4.78
CA VAL A 62 5.06 13.56 -3.51
C VAL A 62 3.69 14.05 -3.06
N GLU A 63 2.85 14.53 -3.98
CA GLU A 63 1.46 14.89 -3.67
C GLU A 63 0.65 13.71 -3.13
N VAL A 64 0.77 12.53 -3.74
CA VAL A 64 0.10 11.31 -3.27
C VAL A 64 0.61 10.93 -1.88
N MET A 65 1.94 10.91 -1.66
CA MET A 65 2.52 10.62 -0.35
C MET A 65 2.02 11.59 0.73
N ALA A 66 2.00 12.89 0.44
CA ALA A 66 1.54 13.91 1.38
C ALA A 66 0.03 13.79 1.67
N THR A 67 -0.77 13.56 0.63
CA THR A 67 -2.24 13.39 0.76
C THR A 67 -2.57 12.18 1.62
N GLN A 68 -1.91 11.04 1.36
CA GLN A 68 -2.13 9.82 2.14
C GLN A 68 -1.59 9.96 3.57
N TYR A 69 -0.49 10.69 3.79
CA TYR A 69 -0.02 10.99 5.13
C TYR A 69 -1.00 11.87 5.91
N ILE A 70 -1.62 12.87 5.28
CA ILE A 70 -2.66 13.69 5.90
C ILE A 70 -3.84 12.81 6.33
N ALA A 71 -4.31 11.92 5.44
CA ALA A 71 -5.44 11.04 5.67
C ALA A 71 -5.16 9.90 6.66
N ARG A 72 -3.89 9.57 6.94
CA ARG A 72 -3.50 8.49 7.85
C ARG A 72 -3.96 8.77 9.29
N ASP A 73 -4.60 7.77 9.90
CA ASP A 73 -5.08 7.80 11.28
C ASP A 73 -3.98 8.15 12.29
N ALA A 74 -4.36 8.84 13.36
CA ALA A 74 -3.43 9.26 14.42
C ALA A 74 -2.74 8.06 15.10
N GLU A 75 -3.49 7.00 15.41
CA GLU A 75 -2.95 5.74 15.97
C GLU A 75 -1.85 5.14 15.08
N LEU A 76 -2.04 5.18 13.76
CA LEU A 76 -1.06 4.65 12.82
C LEU A 76 0.17 5.56 12.67
N LYS A 77 0.02 6.88 12.86
CA LYS A 77 1.15 7.82 12.91
C LYS A 77 1.99 7.62 14.17
N GLU A 78 1.35 7.35 15.30
CA GLU A 78 2.06 7.00 16.55
C GLU A 78 2.83 5.68 16.39
N LEU A 79 2.22 4.68 15.74
CA LEU A 79 2.89 3.42 15.41
C LEU A 79 4.09 3.62 14.46
N ASP A 80 3.98 4.53 13.47
CA ASP A 80 5.11 4.89 12.61
C ASP A 80 6.29 5.41 13.43
N ILE A 81 6.04 6.35 14.35
CA ILE A 81 7.08 6.94 15.22
C ILE A 81 7.71 5.88 16.13
N ALA A 82 6.89 5.00 16.73
CA ALA A 82 7.38 3.93 17.59
C ALA A 82 8.30 2.95 16.83
N ARG A 83 7.94 2.61 15.59
CA ARG A 83 8.75 1.72 14.73
C ARG A 83 10.01 2.39 14.16
N GLU A 84 9.98 3.71 13.98
CA GLU A 84 11.20 4.48 13.66
C GLU A 84 12.19 4.50 14.83
N GLN A 85 11.72 4.44 16.09
CA GLN A 85 12.63 4.37 17.24
C GLN A 85 13.23 2.97 17.43
N ASN A 86 12.51 1.92 17.02
CA ASN A 86 12.98 0.54 17.04
C ASN A 86 13.05 -0.05 15.62
N HIS A 87 14.13 0.26 14.88
CA HIS A 87 14.27 -0.19 13.49
C HIS A 87 14.25 -1.71 13.28
N ASN A 88 14.50 -2.50 14.33
CA ASN A 88 14.54 -3.97 14.26
C ASN A 88 13.27 -4.63 14.84
N TRP A 89 12.19 -3.87 15.05
CA TRP A 89 10.95 -4.38 15.65
C TRP A 89 10.41 -5.65 14.98
N PHE A 90 10.63 -5.83 13.68
CA PHE A 90 10.16 -6.98 12.91
C PHE A 90 11.08 -8.21 13.00
N LEU A 91 12.27 -8.08 13.60
CA LEU A 91 13.22 -9.18 13.85
C LEU A 91 13.02 -9.83 15.22
N ASP A 92 12.05 -9.36 16.00
CA ASP A 92 11.79 -9.87 17.34
C ASP A 92 11.36 -11.34 17.29
N GLN A 93 11.94 -12.18 18.16
CA GLN A 93 11.60 -13.61 18.27
C GLN A 93 10.17 -13.86 18.76
N GLU A 94 9.49 -12.85 19.29
CA GLU A 94 8.09 -12.94 19.70
C GLU A 94 7.13 -13.11 18.52
N TRP A 95 7.54 -12.81 17.27
CA TRP A 95 6.68 -12.96 16.11
C TRP A 95 6.52 -14.42 15.68
N VAL A 96 5.29 -14.91 15.75
CA VAL A 96 4.89 -16.21 15.23
C VAL A 96 3.89 -15.98 14.08
N GLY A 97 4.37 -16.27 12.87
CA GLY A 97 3.64 -16.08 11.62
C GLY A 97 2.71 -17.24 11.26
N MET A 98 1.53 -16.91 10.74
CA MET A 98 0.64 -17.86 10.08
C MET A 98 0.05 -17.23 8.82
N ALA A 99 -0.03 -18.00 7.74
CA ALA A 99 -0.74 -17.63 6.53
C ALA A 99 -2.05 -18.41 6.42
N LEU A 100 -3.14 -17.76 6.02
CA LEU A 100 -4.44 -18.39 5.83
C LEU A 100 -5.31 -17.68 4.80
N TYR A 101 -6.25 -18.42 4.22
CA TYR A 101 -7.38 -17.88 3.49
C TYR A 101 -8.51 -17.54 4.48
N ALA A 102 -9.03 -16.31 4.45
CA ALA A 102 -10.07 -15.89 5.40
C ALA A 102 -11.37 -16.70 5.26
N ASP A 103 -11.75 -17.00 4.01
CA ASP A 103 -12.88 -17.85 3.64
C ASP A 103 -12.62 -19.33 3.92
N GLY A 104 -11.40 -19.81 3.67
CA GLY A 104 -11.01 -21.18 3.99
C GLY A 104 -10.92 -21.51 5.49
N PHE A 105 -10.49 -20.54 6.31
CA PHE A 105 -10.31 -20.73 7.77
C PHE A 105 -11.55 -20.36 8.59
N SER A 106 -12.29 -19.34 8.15
CA SER A 106 -13.32 -18.71 8.97
C SER A 106 -14.44 -18.05 8.16
N ASP A 107 -14.73 -18.56 6.97
CA ASP A 107 -15.78 -18.13 6.03
C ASP A 107 -15.64 -16.69 5.46
N ASN A 108 -15.16 -15.71 6.22
CA ASN A 108 -14.97 -14.31 5.80
C ASN A 108 -14.16 -13.51 6.84
N LEU A 109 -13.96 -12.20 6.61
CA LEU A 109 -13.21 -11.31 7.52
C LEU A 109 -13.83 -11.18 8.92
N GLU A 110 -15.16 -11.22 9.03
CA GLU A 110 -15.84 -11.10 10.32
C GLU A 110 -15.70 -12.40 11.12
N GLY A 111 -15.84 -13.54 10.45
CA GLY A 111 -15.49 -14.83 11.03
C GLY A 111 -14.04 -14.87 11.49
N LEU A 112 -13.10 -14.36 10.69
CA LEU A 112 -11.68 -14.27 11.07
C LEU A 112 -11.48 -13.41 12.33
N ARG A 113 -12.15 -12.25 12.39
CA ARG A 113 -12.13 -11.35 13.55
C ARG A 113 -12.61 -12.07 14.82
N SER A 114 -13.62 -12.93 14.72
CA SER A 114 -14.12 -13.74 15.84
C SER A 114 -13.11 -14.80 16.32
N ARG A 115 -12.17 -15.22 15.46
CA ARG A 115 -11.14 -16.22 15.75
C ARG A 115 -9.83 -15.65 16.28
N LEU A 116 -9.68 -14.32 16.40
CA LEU A 116 -8.46 -13.71 16.93
C LEU A 116 -8.08 -14.22 18.33
N GLY A 117 -9.06 -14.52 19.19
CA GLY A 117 -8.80 -15.10 20.51
C GLY A 117 -8.15 -16.49 20.43
N TYR A 118 -8.61 -17.33 19.50
CA TYR A 118 -8.01 -18.64 19.24
C TYR A 118 -6.59 -18.52 18.70
N LEU A 119 -6.35 -17.61 17.74
CA LEU A 119 -5.02 -17.38 17.18
C LEU A 119 -4.03 -16.90 18.24
N GLN A 120 -4.48 -16.03 19.15
CA GLN A 120 -3.67 -15.55 20.27
C GLN A 120 -3.37 -16.67 21.28
N GLU A 121 -4.34 -17.54 21.59
CA GLU A 121 -4.12 -18.72 22.44
C GLU A 121 -3.11 -19.70 21.82
N LEU A 122 -3.17 -19.87 20.49
CA LEU A 122 -2.19 -20.65 19.72
C LEU A 122 -0.78 -20.03 19.74
N GLY A 123 -0.67 -18.74 20.09
CA GLY A 123 0.58 -17.98 20.08
C GLY A 123 0.88 -17.27 18.76
N VAL A 124 -0.04 -17.28 17.79
CA VAL A 124 0.10 -16.56 16.51
C VAL A 124 -0.19 -15.08 16.73
N ASN A 125 0.75 -14.22 16.33
CA ASN A 125 0.63 -12.76 16.43
C ASN A 125 1.09 -12.02 15.15
N MET A 126 1.40 -12.75 14.07
CA MET A 126 1.51 -12.18 12.73
C MET A 126 0.67 -13.02 11.77
N LEU A 127 -0.36 -12.41 11.19
CA LEU A 127 -1.27 -13.10 10.29
C LEU A 127 -1.17 -12.53 8.87
N HIS A 128 -0.73 -13.39 7.94
CA HIS A 128 -0.86 -13.14 6.52
C HIS A 128 -2.22 -13.66 6.04
N VAL A 129 -3.10 -12.73 5.71
CA VAL A 129 -4.38 -13.07 5.09
C VAL A 129 -4.17 -13.05 3.58
N MET A 130 -4.31 -14.23 2.96
CA MET A 130 -4.20 -14.45 1.52
C MET A 130 -5.17 -13.53 0.75
N PRO A 131 -4.97 -13.30 -0.57
CA PRO A 131 -5.58 -12.18 -1.29
C PRO A 131 -7.09 -11.99 -1.05
N ILE A 132 -7.46 -10.78 -0.63
CA ILE A 132 -8.83 -10.41 -0.27
C ILE A 132 -9.46 -9.37 -1.20
N LEU A 133 -8.70 -8.88 -2.17
CA LEU A 133 -9.14 -7.82 -3.08
C LEU A 133 -10.09 -8.38 -4.14
N GLU A 134 -10.93 -7.51 -4.70
CA GLU A 134 -11.89 -7.89 -5.73
C GLU A 134 -11.18 -8.58 -6.91
N CYS A 135 -11.69 -9.75 -7.31
CA CYS A 135 -11.12 -10.59 -8.36
C CYS A 135 -12.23 -11.29 -9.17
N PRO A 136 -11.92 -11.92 -10.32
CA PRO A 136 -12.90 -12.64 -11.12
C PRO A 136 -13.65 -13.72 -10.31
N LYS A 137 -14.94 -13.93 -10.61
CA LYS A 137 -15.83 -14.85 -9.87
C LYS A 137 -15.55 -16.35 -10.08
N GLY A 138 -14.52 -16.71 -10.83
CA GLY A 138 -14.15 -18.09 -11.17
C GLY A 138 -12.66 -18.34 -10.96
N ALA A 139 -11.94 -18.66 -12.04
CA ALA A 139 -10.50 -18.81 -12.00
C ALA A 139 -9.82 -17.43 -11.81
N SER A 140 -9.44 -17.14 -10.56
CA SER A 140 -8.78 -15.89 -10.17
C SER A 140 -7.35 -16.11 -9.65
N ASP A 141 -6.77 -17.29 -9.90
CA ASP A 141 -5.48 -17.71 -9.32
C ASP A 141 -5.46 -17.57 -7.79
N GLY A 142 -6.51 -18.05 -7.13
CA GLY A 142 -6.65 -17.92 -5.67
C GLY A 142 -6.75 -16.48 -5.17
N GLY A 143 -7.23 -15.55 -6.00
CA GLY A 143 -7.37 -14.13 -5.69
C GLY A 143 -6.20 -13.24 -6.13
N TYR A 144 -5.12 -13.83 -6.70
CA TYR A 144 -3.98 -13.06 -7.20
C TYR A 144 -4.28 -12.30 -8.50
N ALA A 145 -5.30 -12.72 -9.27
CA ALA A 145 -5.80 -11.95 -10.41
C ALA A 145 -6.70 -10.79 -9.93
N VAL A 146 -6.11 -9.68 -9.51
CA VAL A 146 -6.83 -8.52 -8.92
C VAL A 146 -7.57 -7.69 -9.97
N SER A 147 -8.87 -7.48 -9.78
CA SER A 147 -9.75 -6.63 -10.61
C SER A 147 -9.90 -5.20 -10.07
N ASP A 148 -9.83 -5.01 -8.74
CA ASP A 148 -9.82 -3.68 -8.12
C ASP A 148 -8.95 -3.66 -6.86
N PHE A 149 -7.91 -2.82 -6.84
CA PHE A 149 -7.01 -2.65 -5.69
C PHE A 149 -7.60 -1.84 -4.53
N ARG A 150 -8.82 -1.30 -4.67
CA ARG A 150 -9.48 -0.44 -3.69
C ARG A 150 -10.67 -1.11 -3.01
N ASN A 151 -11.15 -2.22 -3.54
CA ASN A 151 -12.28 -2.94 -2.97
C ASN A 151 -11.85 -4.31 -2.45
N VAL A 152 -12.46 -4.71 -1.34
CA VAL A 152 -12.43 -6.09 -0.84
C VAL A 152 -13.46 -6.89 -1.63
N ASP A 153 -13.14 -8.14 -1.98
CA ASP A 153 -14.08 -9.04 -2.62
C ASP A 153 -15.31 -9.24 -1.74
N ALA A 154 -16.50 -8.98 -2.28
CA ALA A 154 -17.75 -9.07 -1.54
C ALA A 154 -18.05 -10.46 -0.96
N ARG A 155 -17.40 -11.52 -1.46
CA ARG A 155 -17.47 -12.87 -0.89
C ARG A 155 -16.72 -12.98 0.45
N ILE A 156 -15.70 -12.15 0.63
CA ILE A 156 -14.77 -12.19 1.77
C ILE A 156 -15.12 -11.08 2.78
N GLY A 157 -15.60 -9.93 2.34
CA GLY A 157 -16.07 -8.87 3.23
C GLY A 157 -16.07 -7.48 2.61
N THR A 158 -15.89 -6.46 3.45
CA THR A 158 -15.84 -5.04 3.05
C THR A 158 -14.56 -4.36 3.55
N LEU A 159 -14.26 -3.18 3.00
CA LEU A 159 -13.13 -2.35 3.46
C LEU A 159 -13.28 -1.93 4.93
N ASP A 160 -14.51 -1.72 5.40
CA ASP A 160 -14.80 -1.41 6.80
C ASP A 160 -14.49 -2.61 7.70
N GLN A 161 -14.90 -3.82 7.31
CA GLN A 161 -14.58 -5.06 8.04
C GLN A 161 -13.06 -5.31 8.07
N LEU A 162 -12.35 -5.02 6.99
CA LEU A 162 -10.88 -5.10 6.96
C LEU A 162 -10.26 -4.08 7.94
N SER A 163 -10.79 -2.86 7.99
CA SER A 163 -10.34 -1.82 8.90
C SER A 163 -10.60 -2.19 10.37
N GLU A 164 -11.75 -2.79 10.65
CA GLU A 164 -12.12 -3.31 11.98
C GLU A 164 -11.24 -4.49 12.40
N LEU A 165 -10.98 -5.44 11.49
CA LEU A 165 -10.04 -6.55 11.73
C LEU A 165 -8.65 -6.02 12.07
N GLY A 166 -8.12 -5.10 11.25
CA GLY A 166 -6.82 -4.49 11.48
C GLY A 166 -6.74 -3.77 12.83
N ARG A 167 -7.80 -3.05 13.24
CA ARG A 167 -7.87 -2.40 14.57
C ARG A 167 -7.91 -3.42 15.70
N ALA A 168 -8.74 -4.46 15.58
CA ALA A 168 -8.87 -5.51 16.60
C ALA A 168 -7.57 -6.31 16.79
N MET A 169 -6.83 -6.56 15.70
CA MET A 169 -5.52 -7.20 15.72
C MET A 169 -4.47 -6.31 16.41
N ARG A 170 -4.41 -5.01 16.08
CA ARG A 170 -3.48 -4.07 16.75
C ARG A 170 -3.71 -4.01 18.26
N GLN A 171 -4.97 -3.98 18.71
CA GLN A 171 -5.32 -4.02 20.14
C GLN A 171 -4.83 -5.28 20.87
N ARG A 172 -4.49 -6.35 20.12
CA ARG A 172 -3.96 -7.62 20.62
C ARG A 172 -2.46 -7.78 20.38
N ASN A 173 -1.76 -6.72 19.98
CA ASN A 173 -0.37 -6.77 19.54
C ASN A 173 -0.14 -7.76 18.39
N MET A 174 -1.12 -7.89 17.49
CA MET A 174 -1.03 -8.74 16.30
C MET A 174 -0.77 -7.90 15.05
N LEU A 175 -0.01 -8.45 14.11
CA LEU A 175 0.30 -7.86 12.81
C LEU A 175 -0.64 -8.44 11.74
N LEU A 176 -1.26 -7.55 10.97
CA LEU A 176 -1.98 -7.90 9.75
C LEU A 176 -1.05 -7.71 8.55
N THR A 177 -0.87 -8.77 7.76
CA THR A 177 -0.09 -8.78 6.53
C THR A 177 -1.02 -9.13 5.36
N LEU A 178 -0.92 -8.37 4.28
CA LEU A 178 -1.73 -8.52 3.07
C LEU A 178 -0.82 -8.53 1.84
N ASP A 179 -1.23 -9.22 0.79
CA ASP A 179 -0.56 -9.19 -0.50
C ASP A 179 -0.72 -7.82 -1.20
N VAL A 180 0.32 -7.42 -1.94
CA VAL A 180 0.26 -6.30 -2.89
C VAL A 180 0.75 -6.81 -4.24
N VAL A 181 -0.19 -7.15 -5.13
CA VAL A 181 0.11 -7.70 -6.45
C VAL A 181 0.49 -6.57 -7.41
N VAL A 182 1.78 -6.31 -7.56
CA VAL A 182 2.29 -5.17 -8.39
C VAL A 182 2.67 -5.55 -9.82
N ASN A 183 2.85 -6.85 -10.11
CA ASN A 183 3.36 -7.30 -11.40
C ASN A 183 2.27 -7.38 -12.49
N HIS A 184 1.04 -7.67 -12.10
CA HIS A 184 -0.06 -7.92 -13.03
C HIS A 184 -1.41 -7.55 -12.39
N THR A 185 -2.43 -7.49 -13.22
CA THR A 185 -3.85 -7.34 -12.84
C THR A 185 -4.65 -8.43 -13.54
N SER A 186 -5.92 -8.61 -13.14
CA SER A 186 -6.84 -9.45 -13.91
C SER A 186 -7.15 -8.82 -15.27
N ASN A 187 -7.57 -9.65 -16.22
CA ASN A 187 -8.10 -9.17 -17.51
C ASN A 187 -9.47 -8.46 -17.39
N GLU A 188 -10.10 -8.49 -16.22
CA GLU A 188 -11.33 -7.78 -15.88
C GLU A 188 -11.06 -6.43 -15.20
N HIS A 189 -9.82 -6.14 -14.80
CA HIS A 189 -9.44 -4.85 -14.22
C HIS A 189 -9.76 -3.70 -15.18
N GLU A 190 -10.17 -2.54 -14.66
CA GLU A 190 -10.56 -1.36 -15.46
C GLU A 190 -9.51 -1.01 -16.51
N TRP A 191 -8.25 -0.90 -16.10
CA TRP A 191 -7.11 -0.67 -17.00
C TRP A 191 -7.01 -1.70 -18.12
N ALA A 192 -7.19 -3.00 -17.85
CA ALA A 192 -7.12 -4.05 -18.86
C ALA A 192 -8.30 -3.95 -19.85
N THR A 193 -9.49 -3.68 -19.33
CA THR A 193 -10.70 -3.46 -20.14
C THR A 193 -10.54 -2.25 -21.06
N GLN A 194 -10.01 -1.14 -20.56
CA GLN A 194 -9.75 0.06 -21.34
C GLN A 194 -8.65 -0.16 -22.40
N ALA A 195 -7.58 -0.90 -22.06
CA ALA A 195 -6.54 -1.26 -23.02
C ALA A 195 -7.10 -2.08 -24.19
N ARG A 196 -7.93 -3.08 -23.90
CA ARG A 196 -8.63 -3.90 -24.91
C ARG A 196 -9.61 -3.11 -25.76
N ALA A 197 -10.19 -2.04 -25.21
CA ALA A 197 -11.07 -1.12 -25.93
C ALA A 197 -10.32 -0.12 -26.84
N GLY A 198 -8.98 -0.19 -26.91
CA GLY A 198 -8.17 0.67 -27.76
C GLY A 198 -7.70 1.97 -27.11
N ASN A 199 -7.85 2.13 -25.79
CA ASN A 199 -7.35 3.31 -25.10
C ASN A 199 -5.83 3.25 -24.95
N THR A 200 -5.12 4.04 -25.77
CA THR A 200 -3.65 4.03 -25.86
C THR A 200 -2.95 4.22 -24.53
N ARG A 201 -3.45 5.11 -23.67
CA ARG A 201 -2.89 5.32 -22.32
C ARG A 201 -2.88 4.04 -21.48
N TYR A 202 -3.95 3.26 -21.56
CA TYR A 202 -4.05 2.01 -20.80
C TYR A 202 -3.39 0.84 -21.54
N GLN A 203 -3.27 0.89 -22.87
CA GLN A 203 -2.43 -0.05 -23.60
C GLN A 203 -0.97 0.05 -23.15
N ASP A 204 -0.44 1.26 -22.93
CA ASP A 204 0.91 1.49 -22.40
C ASP A 204 1.12 0.96 -20.97
N TYR A 205 0.06 0.56 -20.25
CA TYR A 205 0.19 -0.09 -18.93
C TYR A 205 0.48 -1.59 -19.03
N TYR A 206 0.33 -2.19 -20.22
CA TYR A 206 0.55 -3.60 -20.48
C TYR A 206 1.49 -3.78 -21.68
N TYR A 207 1.98 -5.01 -21.86
CA TYR A 207 2.70 -5.38 -23.08
C TYR A 207 1.69 -5.98 -24.08
N ILE A 208 1.36 -5.24 -25.13
CA ILE A 208 0.42 -5.63 -26.19
C ILE A 208 1.17 -5.59 -27.53
N PHE A 209 0.94 -6.59 -28.38
CA PHE A 209 1.56 -6.74 -29.69
C PHE A 209 0.47 -7.03 -30.73
N ASP A 210 0.69 -6.60 -31.97
CA ASP A 210 -0.21 -6.84 -33.11
C ASP A 210 -0.13 -8.27 -33.66
#